data_AF-A0AAD9ISK5-F1
#
_entry.id   AF-A0AAD9ISK5-F1
#
_cell.length_a   1.000
_cell.length_b   1.000
_cell.length_c   1.000
_cell.angle_alpha   90.00
_cell.angle_beta   90.00
_cell.angle_gamma   90.00
#
_symmetry.space_group_name_H-M   'P 1'
#
loop_
_entity.id
_entity.type
_entity.pdbx_description
1 polymer ?
#
loop_
_entity_poly.entity_id
_entity_poly.type
_entity_poly.pdbx_seq_one_letter_code
_entity_poly.pdbx_strand_id
1 'polypeptide(L)'
;MFCGNKVGFILLASLSCLHNISEYTRHLPEFDKVIEETNVKKIVHEHYLKEGDDNRKCVATMLITSIISEDENMMLADTGSIAFIVTTLKSAINSDSITERKRRHDGYTATELVKCLSRMALNDENKAKIVEEGALAIFVNMMEYSDPEENAVAARTVWVLSFKKDIREKIKAEKGLLEALNKLKDSQDKNTRTSAEGALWTINEKKYETKTDTDVASKKHIFISYDWSNQKMAEMINENLKKWGYKTWIDVDNMRGSTLEAMGEAVENAVVVLICASEGYKDSPNCRSEAEYTFQLKKDIVPILMQRYYKVSGWLGMLFGAKFYLNFDGKYEFDKAFQMLLTELRGRGKDDGSTEDVVDAQVTAVRNSTRSRPKKASCSNWSEEKVEEFFDNANLTSIKRHLEGFDGNMLMRLKTIKREAPEFFYHYLETNMNLDIKEMVRFVDALETL
;
A
#
# COMPACT_ATOMS: atom_id res chain seq x y z
N MET A 1 -38.57 -13.34 27.19
CA MET A 1 -37.15 -13.08 27.54
C MET A 1 -36.14 -13.88 26.74
N PHE A 2 -36.41 -15.11 26.27
CA PHE A 2 -35.41 -15.91 25.52
C PHE A 2 -35.17 -15.51 24.04
N CYS A 3 -36.09 -14.83 23.36
CA CYS A 3 -35.89 -14.39 21.97
C CYS A 3 -34.95 -13.16 21.83
N GLY A 4 -34.94 -12.25 22.80
CA GLY A 4 -34.14 -11.02 22.73
C GLY A 4 -32.63 -11.28 22.67
N ASN A 5 -32.15 -12.27 23.44
CA ASN A 5 -30.74 -12.65 23.42
C ASN A 5 -30.32 -13.28 22.08
N LYS A 6 -31.14 -14.14 21.47
CA LYS A 6 -30.81 -14.77 20.18
C LYS A 6 -30.69 -13.76 19.04
N VAL A 7 -31.63 -12.81 18.95
CA VAL A 7 -31.56 -11.72 17.97
C VAL A 7 -30.31 -10.87 18.20
N GLY A 8 -30.01 -10.57 19.46
CA GLY A 8 -28.81 -9.81 19.81
C GLY A 8 -27.50 -10.47 19.38
N PHE A 9 -27.38 -11.79 19.52
CA PHE A 9 -26.22 -12.55 19.04
C PHE A 9 -26.11 -12.57 17.52
N ILE A 10 -27.25 -12.72 16.81
CA ILE A 10 -27.25 -12.70 15.35
C ILE A 10 -26.76 -11.34 14.84
N LEU A 11 -27.27 -10.24 15.38
CA LEU A 11 -26.83 -8.90 14.99
C LEU A 11 -25.34 -8.67 15.26
N LEU A 12 -24.85 -9.10 16.43
CA LEU A 12 -23.43 -9.00 16.77
C LEU A 12 -22.58 -9.81 15.78
N ALA A 13 -22.97 -11.06 15.50
CA ALA A 13 -22.27 -11.92 14.54
C ALA A 13 -22.27 -11.32 13.13
N SER A 14 -23.40 -10.74 12.69
CA SER A 14 -23.50 -10.07 11.39
C SER A 14 -22.55 -8.88 11.29
N LEU A 15 -22.49 -8.02 12.32
CA LEU A 15 -21.55 -6.89 12.36
C LEU A 15 -20.09 -7.37 12.33
N SER A 16 -19.75 -8.41 13.10
CA SER A 16 -18.41 -8.99 13.10
C SER A 16 -18.04 -9.57 11.73
N CYS A 17 -18.96 -10.28 11.07
CA CYS A 17 -18.72 -10.81 9.72
C CYS A 17 -18.47 -9.68 8.73
N LEU A 18 -19.29 -8.62 8.75
CA LEU A 18 -19.11 -7.46 7.88
C LEU A 18 -17.79 -6.75 8.15
N HIS A 19 -17.40 -6.58 9.42
CA HIS A 19 -16.13 -5.97 9.79
C HIS A 19 -14.97 -6.80 9.22
N ASN A 20 -14.97 -8.11 9.47
CA ASN A 20 -13.93 -8.99 8.95
C ASN A 20 -13.85 -8.96 7.42
N ILE A 21 -14.99 -8.99 6.71
CA ILE A 21 -15.01 -8.86 5.24
C ILE A 21 -14.36 -7.53 4.83
N SER A 22 -14.78 -6.42 5.42
CA SER A 22 -14.29 -5.09 5.07
C SER A 22 -12.78 -4.92 5.23
N GLU A 23 -12.18 -5.55 6.24
CA GLU A 23 -10.72 -5.50 6.46
C GLU A 23 -9.94 -6.10 5.29
N TYR A 24 -10.49 -7.11 4.60
CA TYR A 24 -9.84 -7.75 3.46
C TYR A 24 -10.26 -7.17 2.12
N THR A 25 -11.46 -6.63 1.99
CA THR A 25 -12.01 -6.25 0.67
C THR A 25 -12.00 -4.75 0.39
N ARG A 26 -11.66 -3.87 1.34
CA ARG A 26 -11.77 -2.40 1.14
C ARG A 26 -10.98 -1.83 -0.04
N HIS A 27 -9.95 -2.54 -0.50
CA HIS A 27 -9.13 -2.10 -1.64
C HIS A 27 -9.72 -2.51 -3.00
N LEU A 28 -10.78 -3.32 -3.01
CA LEU A 28 -11.42 -3.80 -4.23
C LEU A 28 -12.43 -2.75 -4.73
N PRO A 29 -12.40 -2.37 -6.02
CA PRO A 29 -13.34 -1.40 -6.58
C PRO A 29 -14.83 -1.79 -6.41
N GLU A 30 -15.13 -3.09 -6.37
CA GLU A 30 -16.50 -3.60 -6.18
C GLU A 30 -17.01 -3.38 -4.75
N PHE A 31 -16.12 -3.22 -3.78
CA PHE A 31 -16.48 -3.07 -2.37
C PHE A 31 -17.27 -1.77 -2.14
N ASP A 32 -16.77 -0.65 -2.66
CA ASP A 32 -17.43 0.65 -2.52
C ASP A 32 -18.86 0.63 -3.06
N LYS A 33 -19.05 -0.03 -4.22
CA LYS A 33 -20.37 -0.20 -4.82
C LYS A 33 -21.33 -0.95 -3.90
N VAL A 34 -20.87 -2.05 -3.29
CA VAL A 34 -21.70 -2.83 -2.35
C VAL A 34 -22.04 -2.02 -1.10
N ILE A 35 -21.08 -1.25 -0.58
CA ILE A 35 -21.30 -0.41 0.61
C ILE A 35 -22.32 0.71 0.33
N GLU A 36 -22.26 1.32 -0.85
CA GLU A 36 -23.24 2.32 -1.30
C GLU A 36 -24.64 1.72 -1.51
N GLU A 37 -24.75 0.58 -2.19
CA GLU A 37 -26.04 -0.08 -2.47
C GLU A 37 -26.75 -0.57 -1.20
N THR A 38 -25.99 -0.99 -0.18
CA THR A 38 -26.54 -1.55 1.07
C THR A 38 -26.91 -0.51 2.12
N ASN A 39 -26.53 0.77 1.94
CA ASN A 39 -26.68 1.82 2.97
C ASN A 39 -26.11 1.45 4.35
N VAL A 40 -25.14 0.52 4.41
CA VAL A 40 -24.63 -0.02 5.67
C VAL A 40 -24.04 1.06 6.57
N LYS A 41 -23.36 2.07 5.99
CA LYS A 41 -22.80 3.22 6.72
C LYS A 41 -23.86 3.93 7.54
N LYS A 42 -25.00 4.24 6.92
CA LYS A 42 -26.13 4.95 7.54
C LYS A 42 -26.79 4.10 8.63
N ILE A 43 -27.06 2.82 8.34
CA ILE A 43 -27.68 1.89 9.29
C ILE A 43 -26.82 1.73 10.55
N VAL A 44 -25.51 1.53 10.38
CA VAL A 44 -24.57 1.39 11.50
C VAL A 44 -24.53 2.68 12.32
N HIS A 45 -24.42 3.84 11.66
CA HIS A 45 -24.37 5.14 12.33
C HIS A 45 -25.62 5.44 13.17
N GLU A 46 -26.80 5.35 12.56
CA GLU A 46 -28.07 5.72 13.19
C GLU A 46 -28.45 4.74 14.31
N HIS A 47 -28.38 3.43 14.06
CA HIS A 47 -28.96 2.43 14.96
C HIS A 47 -27.97 1.78 15.94
N TYR A 48 -26.67 1.83 15.66
CA TYR A 48 -25.66 1.16 16.50
C TYR A 48 -24.70 2.11 17.19
N LEU A 49 -24.46 3.30 16.63
CA LEU A 49 -23.57 4.30 17.25
C LEU A 49 -24.33 5.34 18.06
N LYS A 50 -25.43 5.88 17.51
CA LYS A 50 -26.27 6.88 18.21
C LYS A 50 -27.27 6.25 19.18
N GLU A 51 -27.99 5.22 18.73
CA GLU A 51 -29.08 4.60 19.50
C GLU A 51 -28.73 3.20 20.04
N GLY A 52 -27.51 2.72 19.80
CA GLY A 52 -27.09 1.36 20.11
C GLY A 52 -26.74 1.10 21.58
N ASP A 53 -26.91 -0.16 21.98
CA ASP A 53 -26.42 -0.69 23.26
C ASP A 53 -24.88 -0.90 23.23
N ASP A 54 -24.25 -0.71 24.39
CA ASP A 54 -22.79 -0.70 24.58
C ASP A 54 -22.12 -1.98 24.01
N ASN A 55 -22.79 -3.13 24.18
CA ASN A 55 -22.28 -4.44 23.72
C ASN A 55 -21.97 -4.50 22.21
N ARG A 56 -22.70 -3.75 21.38
CA ARG A 56 -22.53 -3.76 19.91
C ARG A 56 -21.76 -2.54 19.41
N LYS A 57 -21.66 -1.49 20.22
CA LYS A 57 -21.04 -0.23 19.85
C LYS A 57 -19.56 -0.40 19.47
N CYS A 58 -18.84 -1.33 20.12
CA CYS A 58 -17.45 -1.63 19.77
C CYS A 58 -17.31 -2.14 18.33
N VAL A 59 -17.93 -3.28 18.01
CA VAL A 59 -17.84 -3.87 16.66
C VAL A 59 -18.48 -2.98 15.59
N ALA A 60 -19.56 -2.26 15.93
CA ALA A 60 -20.15 -1.27 15.03
C ALA A 60 -19.17 -0.13 14.72
N THR A 61 -18.41 0.34 15.72
CA THR A 61 -17.35 1.35 15.54
C THR A 61 -16.19 0.78 14.72
N MET A 62 -15.79 -0.47 14.94
CA MET A 62 -14.75 -1.13 14.14
C MET A 62 -15.19 -1.31 12.67
N LEU A 63 -16.44 -1.71 12.43
CA LEU A 63 -17.02 -1.82 11.09
C LEU A 63 -17.11 -0.46 10.40
N ILE A 64 -17.68 0.56 11.04
CA ILE A 64 -17.84 1.85 10.38
C ILE A 64 -16.47 2.45 10.05
N THR A 65 -15.48 2.33 10.93
CA THR A 65 -14.11 2.86 10.70
C THR A 65 -13.33 2.09 9.64
N SER A 66 -13.70 0.84 9.33
CA SER A 66 -13.08 0.07 8.26
C SER A 66 -13.66 0.39 6.87
N ILE A 67 -14.88 0.97 6.80
CA ILE A 67 -15.60 1.23 5.54
C ILE A 67 -15.76 2.72 5.18
N ILE A 68 -15.54 3.63 6.12
CA ILE A 68 -15.62 5.08 5.85
C ILE A 68 -14.27 5.63 5.40
N SER A 69 -14.32 6.62 4.52
CA SER A 69 -13.17 7.44 4.13
C SER A 69 -12.79 8.45 5.21
N GLU A 70 -11.62 9.08 5.09
CA GLU A 70 -11.20 10.18 5.97
C GLU A 70 -12.21 11.33 6.01
N ASP A 71 -12.85 11.65 4.88
CA ASP A 71 -13.82 12.74 4.81
C ASP A 71 -15.12 12.37 5.53
N GLU A 72 -15.48 11.09 5.56
CA GLU A 72 -16.66 10.58 6.28
C GLU A 72 -16.39 10.34 7.78
N ASN A 73 -15.14 10.30 8.22
CA ASN A 73 -14.78 10.13 9.64
C ASN A 73 -15.39 11.20 10.56
N MET A 74 -15.76 12.38 10.02
CA MET A 74 -16.48 13.42 10.77
C MET A 74 -17.82 12.92 11.33
N MET A 75 -18.44 11.91 10.70
CA MET A 75 -19.70 11.33 11.17
C MET A 75 -19.56 10.68 12.56
N LEU A 76 -18.35 10.26 12.95
CA LEU A 76 -18.08 9.62 14.24
C LEU A 76 -17.87 10.60 15.39
N ALA A 77 -17.70 11.89 15.09
CA ALA A 77 -17.32 12.88 16.06
C ALA A 77 -18.34 12.97 17.22
N ASP A 78 -19.64 12.85 16.92
CA ASP A 78 -20.73 13.11 17.87
C ASP A 78 -21.43 11.84 18.37
N THR A 79 -20.88 10.66 18.09
CA THR A 79 -21.50 9.38 18.51
C THR A 79 -21.04 8.91 19.89
N GLY A 80 -20.05 9.56 20.50
CA GLY A 80 -19.37 9.07 21.69
C GLY A 80 -18.54 7.79 21.44
N SER A 81 -18.35 7.39 20.18
CA SER A 81 -17.58 6.18 19.83
C SER A 81 -16.12 6.27 20.26
N ILE A 82 -15.48 7.45 20.16
CA ILE A 82 -14.08 7.63 20.58
C ILE A 82 -13.94 7.38 22.08
N ALA A 83 -14.75 8.07 22.90
CA ALA A 83 -14.76 7.90 24.35
C ALA A 83 -15.02 6.45 24.76
N PHE A 84 -15.96 5.79 24.07
CA PHE A 84 -16.28 4.39 24.28
C PHE A 84 -15.06 3.48 24.01
N ILE A 85 -14.42 3.58 22.85
CA ILE A 85 -13.25 2.77 22.50
C ILE A 85 -12.06 3.05 23.44
N VAL A 86 -11.81 4.31 23.81
CA VAL A 86 -10.74 4.66 24.77
C VAL A 86 -11.03 4.06 26.16
N THR A 87 -12.29 4.07 26.60
CA THR A 87 -12.71 3.45 27.86
C THR A 87 -12.56 1.92 27.82
N THR A 88 -13.01 1.26 26.75
CA THR A 88 -12.84 -0.19 26.56
C THR A 88 -11.36 -0.56 26.52
N LEU A 89 -10.52 0.25 25.85
CA LEU A 89 -9.08 0.05 25.80
C LEU A 89 -8.45 0.19 27.19
N LYS A 90 -8.88 1.19 27.98
CA LYS A 90 -8.46 1.35 29.37
C LYS A 90 -8.80 0.13 30.22
N SER A 91 -9.97 -0.47 30.03
CA SER A 91 -10.33 -1.72 30.70
C SER A 91 -9.46 -2.90 30.23
N ALA A 92 -9.17 -2.99 28.93
CA ALA A 92 -8.35 -4.05 28.36
C ALA A 92 -6.90 -3.99 28.89
N ILE A 93 -6.29 -2.81 28.97
CA ILE A 93 -4.91 -2.69 29.45
C ILE A 93 -4.75 -3.00 30.95
N ASN A 94 -5.84 -2.87 31.73
CA ASN A 94 -5.88 -3.16 33.16
C ASN A 94 -6.36 -4.59 33.48
N SER A 95 -6.75 -5.39 32.49
CA SER A 95 -7.10 -6.78 32.73
C SER A 95 -5.85 -7.57 33.12
N ASP A 96 -5.85 -8.22 34.28
CA ASP A 96 -4.74 -9.10 34.68
C ASP A 96 -4.57 -10.21 33.64
N SER A 97 -3.42 -10.19 32.93
CA SER A 97 -2.95 -11.27 32.08
C SER A 97 -2.49 -12.44 32.98
N ILE A 98 -3.44 -13.10 33.64
CA ILE A 98 -3.18 -14.30 34.47
C ILE A 98 -2.74 -15.49 33.59
N THR A 99 -2.86 -15.35 32.26
CA THR A 99 -2.42 -16.33 31.27
C THR A 99 -1.62 -15.63 30.18
N GLU A 100 -0.78 -16.36 29.44
CA GLU A 100 -0.01 -15.93 28.24
C GLU A 100 -0.89 -15.38 27.08
N ARG A 101 -2.11 -14.92 27.37
CA ARG A 101 -3.05 -14.32 26.44
C ARG A 101 -2.85 -12.81 26.39
N LYS A 102 -3.01 -12.25 25.18
CA LYS A 102 -3.06 -10.79 24.94
C LYS A 102 -4.08 -10.10 25.85
N ARG A 103 -3.79 -8.86 26.24
CA ARG A 103 -4.67 -8.00 27.06
C ARG A 103 -6.00 -7.77 26.35
N ARG A 104 -7.12 -8.00 27.06
CA ARG A 104 -8.46 -8.05 26.45
C ARG A 104 -9.56 -7.54 27.39
N HIS A 105 -10.59 -6.97 26.80
CA HIS A 105 -11.85 -6.65 27.47
C HIS A 105 -13.01 -6.92 26.53
N ASP A 106 -14.09 -7.54 27.02
CA ASP A 106 -15.28 -7.90 26.25
C ASP A 106 -15.01 -8.62 24.91
N GLY A 107 -13.95 -9.43 24.88
CA GLY A 107 -13.52 -10.21 23.70
C GLY A 107 -12.52 -9.48 22.79
N TYR A 108 -12.38 -8.17 22.91
CA TYR A 108 -11.50 -7.34 22.08
C TYR A 108 -10.11 -7.20 22.70
N THR A 109 -9.07 -7.33 21.88
CA THR A 109 -7.69 -7.07 22.28
C THR A 109 -7.39 -5.57 22.34
N ALA A 110 -6.45 -5.19 23.19
CA ALA A 110 -5.93 -3.81 23.21
C ALA A 110 -5.45 -3.38 21.80
N THR A 111 -4.82 -4.29 21.05
CA THR A 111 -4.36 -4.05 19.69
C THR A 111 -5.50 -3.73 18.71
N GLU A 112 -6.59 -4.49 18.73
CA GLU A 112 -7.77 -4.25 17.85
C GLU A 112 -8.39 -2.88 18.12
N LEU A 113 -8.52 -2.52 19.41
CA LEU A 113 -9.08 -1.24 19.83
C LEU A 113 -8.18 -0.07 19.38
N VAL A 114 -6.86 -0.19 19.49
CA VAL A 114 -5.92 0.84 19.02
C VAL A 114 -5.90 0.95 17.50
N LYS A 115 -5.99 -0.17 16.75
CA LYS A 115 -6.12 -0.12 15.29
C LYS A 115 -7.37 0.66 14.87
N CYS A 116 -8.49 0.49 15.60
CA CYS A 116 -9.70 1.30 15.39
C CYS A 116 -9.45 2.78 15.67
N LEU A 117 -8.86 3.14 16.82
CA LEU A 117 -8.50 4.54 17.14
C LEU A 117 -7.55 5.16 16.10
N SER A 118 -6.58 4.40 15.60
CA SER A 118 -5.64 4.87 14.57
C SER A 118 -6.35 5.25 13.27
N ARG A 119 -7.41 4.54 12.89
CA ARG A 119 -8.23 4.87 11.71
C ARG A 119 -9.10 6.09 11.95
N MET A 120 -9.71 6.17 13.13
CA MET A 120 -10.48 7.37 13.53
C MET A 120 -9.59 8.62 13.54
N ALA A 121 -8.33 8.47 13.96
CA ALA A 121 -7.32 9.51 14.00
C ALA A 121 -6.88 10.01 12.62
N LEU A 122 -7.30 9.41 11.50
CA LEU A 122 -7.01 9.96 10.18
C LEU A 122 -7.63 11.37 10.02
N ASN A 123 -8.81 11.59 10.61
CA ASN A 123 -9.45 12.91 10.67
C ASN A 123 -8.94 13.77 11.84
N ASP A 124 -8.66 15.05 11.58
CA ASP A 124 -8.04 15.96 12.55
C ASP A 124 -8.90 16.35 13.76
N GLU A 125 -10.23 16.35 13.64
CA GLU A 125 -11.13 16.60 14.77
C GLU A 125 -11.13 15.41 15.72
N ASN A 126 -11.18 14.20 15.17
CA ASN A 126 -11.11 12.96 15.94
C ASN A 126 -9.75 12.82 16.66
N LYS A 127 -8.64 13.27 16.07
CA LYS A 127 -7.34 13.30 16.77
C LYS A 127 -7.41 14.07 18.08
N ALA A 128 -8.08 15.24 18.08
CA ALA A 128 -8.20 16.07 19.29
C ALA A 128 -9.03 15.36 20.36
N LYS A 129 -10.17 14.79 19.98
CA LYS A 129 -11.05 14.02 20.87
C LYS A 129 -10.32 12.81 21.48
N ILE A 130 -9.56 12.04 20.68
CA ILE A 130 -8.77 10.90 21.18
C ILE A 130 -7.80 11.32 22.30
N VAL A 131 -7.14 12.46 22.13
CA VAL A 131 -6.21 13.00 23.15
C VAL A 131 -6.95 13.51 24.38
N GLU A 132 -8.08 14.18 24.20
CA GLU A 132 -8.93 14.69 25.29
C GLU A 132 -9.50 13.57 26.17
N GLU A 133 -9.81 12.41 25.59
CA GLU A 133 -10.23 11.20 26.32
C GLU A 133 -9.08 10.51 27.09
N GLY A 134 -7.86 11.07 27.06
CA GLY A 134 -6.72 10.58 27.84
C GLY A 134 -5.98 9.40 27.21
N ALA A 135 -6.11 9.20 25.89
CA ALA A 135 -5.48 8.07 25.22
C ALA A 135 -3.93 8.08 25.24
N LEU A 136 -3.29 9.25 25.40
CA LEU A 136 -1.82 9.35 25.39
C LEU A 136 -1.17 8.52 26.50
N ALA A 137 -1.65 8.64 27.75
CA ALA A 137 -1.15 7.84 28.87
C ALA A 137 -1.35 6.32 28.66
N ILE A 138 -2.45 5.93 27.98
CA ILE A 138 -2.71 4.53 27.61
C ILE A 138 -1.67 4.06 26.58
N PHE A 139 -1.34 4.88 25.59
CA PHE A 139 -0.30 4.54 24.60
C PHE A 139 1.08 4.42 25.24
N VAL A 140 1.43 5.24 26.24
CA VAL A 140 2.67 5.05 27.01
C VAL A 140 2.70 3.68 27.65
N ASN A 141 1.63 3.29 28.37
CA ASN A 141 1.53 1.97 28.99
C ASN A 141 1.68 0.82 27.97
N MET A 142 1.06 0.95 26.79
CA MET A 142 1.18 -0.04 25.72
C MET A 142 2.57 -0.11 25.09
N MET A 143 3.27 1.02 24.97
CA MET A 143 4.64 1.05 24.46
C MET A 143 5.66 0.47 25.45
N GLU A 144 5.36 0.49 26.75
CA GLU A 144 6.21 -0.10 27.79
C GLU A 144 5.90 -1.58 28.07
N TYR A 145 4.76 -2.07 27.57
CA TYR A 145 4.33 -3.45 27.75
C TYR A 145 5.18 -4.42 26.93
N SER A 146 5.36 -5.65 27.42
CA SER A 146 6.19 -6.68 26.77
C SER A 146 5.45 -7.41 25.64
N ASP A 147 4.82 -6.67 24.73
CA ASP A 147 4.19 -7.20 23.52
C ASP A 147 4.54 -6.31 22.31
N PRO A 148 5.32 -6.81 21.34
CA PRO A 148 5.75 -6.01 20.19
C PRO A 148 4.58 -5.51 19.31
N GLU A 149 3.47 -6.24 19.25
CA GLU A 149 2.32 -5.79 18.45
C GLU A 149 1.65 -4.58 19.10
N GLU A 150 1.44 -4.61 20.42
CA GLU A 150 0.96 -3.47 21.19
C GLU A 150 1.93 -2.26 21.09
N ASN A 151 3.24 -2.51 21.19
CA ASN A 151 4.24 -1.44 21.03
C ASN A 151 4.13 -0.76 19.65
N ALA A 152 4.07 -1.57 18.58
CA ALA A 152 3.99 -1.07 17.22
C ALA A 152 2.72 -0.27 16.96
N VAL A 153 1.53 -0.78 17.35
CA VAL A 153 0.27 -0.06 17.09
C VAL A 153 0.12 1.20 17.93
N ALA A 154 0.63 1.21 19.17
CA ALA A 154 0.62 2.40 20.01
C ALA A 154 1.54 3.48 19.43
N ALA A 155 2.78 3.13 19.09
CA ALA A 155 3.73 4.06 18.46
C ALA A 155 3.20 4.58 17.11
N ARG A 156 2.59 3.72 16.28
CA ARG A 156 1.97 4.12 15.01
C ARG A 156 0.81 5.09 15.22
N THR A 157 -0.02 4.87 16.24
CA THR A 157 -1.15 5.77 16.53
C THR A 157 -0.65 7.13 17.00
N VAL A 158 0.39 7.16 17.85
CA VAL A 158 1.07 8.40 18.23
C VAL A 158 1.66 9.13 17.02
N TRP A 159 2.23 8.39 16.06
CA TRP A 159 2.70 8.97 14.80
C TRP A 159 1.57 9.64 14.02
N VAL A 160 0.44 8.96 13.82
CA VAL A 160 -0.73 9.54 13.12
C VAL A 160 -1.25 10.79 13.85
N LEU A 161 -1.34 10.75 15.19
CA LEU A 161 -1.76 11.89 16.00
C LEU A 161 -0.81 13.08 15.86
N SER A 162 0.50 12.82 15.72
CA SER A 162 1.53 13.85 15.64
C SER A 162 1.49 14.70 14.36
N PHE A 163 0.75 14.31 13.32
CA PHE A 163 0.57 15.16 12.15
C PHE A 163 -0.23 16.45 12.44
N LYS A 164 -0.97 16.50 13.56
CA LYS A 164 -1.64 17.73 14.00
C LYS A 164 -0.74 18.53 14.93
N LYS A 165 -0.43 19.78 14.55
CA LYS A 165 0.50 20.66 15.27
C LYS A 165 0.17 20.80 16.76
N ASP A 166 -1.07 21.13 17.11
CA ASP A 166 -1.46 21.34 18.51
C ASP A 166 -1.36 20.06 19.37
N ILE A 167 -1.51 18.90 18.74
CA ILE A 167 -1.38 17.61 19.42
C ILE A 167 0.07 17.27 19.68
N ARG A 168 1.03 17.71 18.84
CA ARG A 168 2.46 17.49 19.09
C ARG A 168 2.90 18.08 20.43
N GLU A 169 2.39 19.26 20.79
CA GLU A 169 2.71 19.87 22.07
C GLU A 169 2.12 19.08 23.25
N LYS A 170 0.90 18.54 23.10
CA LYS A 170 0.31 17.62 24.09
C LYS A 170 1.11 16.31 24.22
N ILE A 171 1.57 15.75 23.09
CA ILE A 171 2.43 14.56 23.06
C ILE A 171 3.75 14.81 23.79
N LYS A 172 4.40 15.96 23.56
CA LYS A 172 5.65 16.34 24.25
C LYS A 172 5.46 16.56 25.75
N ALA A 173 4.27 17.02 26.15
CA ALA A 173 3.94 17.25 27.56
C ALA A 173 3.52 15.98 28.31
N GLU A 174 3.11 14.91 27.60
CA GLU A 174 2.72 13.65 28.21
C GLU A 174 3.94 12.93 28.81
N LYS A 175 3.85 12.61 30.11
CA LYS A 175 4.95 12.04 30.86
C LYS A 175 5.31 10.64 30.35
N GLY A 176 6.58 10.41 30.05
CA GLY A 176 7.09 9.09 29.65
C GLY A 176 6.90 8.76 28.18
N LEU A 177 6.15 9.58 27.42
CA LEU A 177 5.81 9.26 26.05
C LEU A 177 7.03 9.32 25.13
N LEU A 178 7.82 10.41 25.20
CA LEU A 178 9.03 10.54 24.40
C LEU A 178 10.08 9.51 24.81
N GLU A 179 10.20 9.21 26.11
CA GLU A 179 11.10 8.18 26.63
C GLU A 179 10.73 6.79 26.09
N ALA A 180 9.45 6.45 26.11
CA ALA A 180 8.94 5.19 25.57
C ALA A 180 9.23 5.07 24.07
N LEU A 181 8.93 6.11 23.28
CA LEU A 181 9.25 6.13 21.84
C LEU A 181 10.76 5.97 21.59
N ASN A 182 11.61 6.69 22.34
CA ASN A 182 13.06 6.58 22.17
C ASN A 182 13.57 5.17 22.46
N LYS A 183 13.04 4.51 23.51
CA LYS A 183 13.38 3.12 23.83
C LYS A 183 12.97 2.15 22.71
N LEU A 184 11.82 2.38 22.08
CA LEU A 184 11.31 1.50 21.02
C LEU A 184 12.10 1.58 19.71
N LYS A 185 12.93 2.61 19.50
CA LYS A 185 13.86 2.68 18.36
C LYS A 185 14.85 1.53 18.33
N ASP A 186 15.22 1.00 19.49
CA ASP A 186 16.17 -0.09 19.62
C ASP A 186 15.48 -1.47 19.72
N SER A 187 14.16 -1.53 19.51
CA SER A 187 13.39 -2.78 19.52
C SER A 187 13.92 -3.77 18.48
N GLN A 188 13.83 -5.07 18.73
CA GLN A 188 14.15 -6.09 17.73
C GLN A 188 13.05 -6.20 16.66
N ASP A 189 11.81 -5.86 17.02
CA ASP A 189 10.67 -5.85 16.09
C ASP A 189 10.74 -4.65 15.15
N LYS A 190 10.70 -4.95 13.86
CA LYS A 190 10.83 -3.96 12.79
C LYS A 190 9.70 -2.93 12.82
N ASN A 191 8.46 -3.38 12.94
CA ASN A 191 7.29 -2.50 12.88
C ASN A 191 7.28 -1.51 14.04
N THR A 192 7.71 -1.98 15.22
CA THR A 192 7.92 -1.19 16.42
C THR A 192 8.96 -0.10 16.19
N ARG A 193 10.15 -0.46 15.69
CA ARG A 193 11.21 0.52 15.39
C ARG A 193 10.73 1.59 14.40
N THR A 194 10.18 1.16 13.25
CA THR A 194 9.71 2.08 12.20
C THR A 194 8.64 3.03 12.71
N SER A 195 7.68 2.53 13.50
CA SER A 195 6.61 3.36 14.05
C SER A 195 7.14 4.38 15.06
N ALA A 196 8.09 3.97 15.91
CA ALA A 196 8.69 4.83 16.91
C ALA A 196 9.58 5.92 16.29
N GLU A 197 10.42 5.55 15.32
CA GLU A 197 11.23 6.50 14.55
C GLU A 197 10.34 7.52 13.83
N GLY A 198 9.24 7.05 13.23
CA GLY A 198 8.33 7.90 12.44
C GLY A 198 7.63 8.93 13.32
N ALA A 199 7.09 8.46 14.45
CA ALA A 199 6.52 9.34 15.46
C ALA A 199 7.53 10.39 15.91
N LEU A 200 8.75 9.99 16.29
CA LEU A 200 9.79 10.92 16.75
C LEU A 200 10.21 11.92 15.67
N TRP A 201 10.28 11.50 14.42
CA TRP A 201 10.61 12.38 13.30
C TRP A 201 9.55 13.49 13.13
N THR A 202 8.27 13.11 13.10
CA THR A 202 7.15 14.05 12.95
C THR A 202 6.95 14.95 14.18
N ILE A 203 7.12 14.42 15.41
CA ILE A 203 7.00 15.19 16.65
C ILE A 203 8.09 16.27 16.77
N ASN A 204 9.32 15.92 16.42
CA ASN A 204 10.46 16.82 16.56
C ASN A 204 10.60 17.81 15.41
N GLU A 205 9.78 17.69 14.36
CA GLU A 205 9.93 18.48 13.13
C GLU A 205 11.38 18.45 12.62
N LYS A 206 12.03 17.27 12.69
CA LYS A 206 13.45 17.17 12.37
C LYS A 206 13.69 17.68 10.96
N LYS A 207 14.28 18.88 10.88
CA LYS A 207 14.94 19.39 9.68
C LYS A 207 16.29 18.70 9.66
N TYR A 208 16.61 17.98 8.58
CA TYR A 208 17.99 17.58 8.39
C TYR A 208 18.85 18.84 8.36
N GLU A 209 19.79 18.93 9.30
CA GLU A 209 20.89 19.88 9.17
C GLU A 209 21.61 19.49 7.88
N THR A 210 21.67 20.43 6.95
CA THR A 210 22.39 20.28 5.70
C THR A 210 23.83 19.94 6.06
N LYS A 211 24.21 18.66 5.95
CA LYS A 211 25.62 18.29 6.00
C LYS A 211 26.29 19.05 4.87
N THR A 212 27.16 19.99 5.24
CA THR A 212 27.96 20.80 4.32
C THR A 212 28.66 19.91 3.32
N ASP A 213 28.51 20.25 2.03
CA ASP A 213 29.08 19.59 0.86
C ASP A 213 30.46 18.97 1.11
N THR A 214 30.50 17.64 1.12
CA THR A 214 31.66 16.87 0.67
C THR A 214 31.14 15.71 -0.18
N ASP A 215 31.57 15.67 -1.44
CA ASP A 215 31.20 14.77 -2.55
C ASP A 215 29.90 15.04 -3.34
N VAL A 216 29.91 16.17 -4.08
CA VAL A 216 28.96 16.54 -5.15
C VAL A 216 29.17 15.69 -6.44
N ALA A 217 29.09 14.36 -6.33
CA ALA A 217 29.16 13.46 -7.48
C ALA A 217 27.87 12.61 -7.64
N SER A 218 26.98 13.09 -8.52
CA SER A 218 25.89 12.40 -9.26
C SER A 218 24.71 11.74 -8.50
N LYS A 219 24.04 12.48 -7.62
CA LYS A 219 22.73 12.07 -7.04
C LYS A 219 21.56 12.89 -7.59
N LYS A 220 21.07 12.55 -8.79
CA LYS A 220 19.83 13.08 -9.37
C LYS A 220 18.91 11.90 -9.73
N HIS A 221 18.17 11.35 -8.77
CA HIS A 221 17.19 10.29 -9.05
C HIS A 221 15.75 10.80 -8.98
N ILE A 222 14.85 10.10 -9.65
CA ILE A 222 13.41 10.20 -9.45
C ILE A 222 13.04 9.33 -8.27
N PHE A 223 12.49 9.92 -7.21
CA PHE A 223 11.99 9.17 -6.08
C PHE A 223 10.50 8.82 -6.30
N ILE A 224 10.13 7.55 -6.17
CA ILE A 224 8.76 7.07 -6.36
C ILE A 224 8.18 6.72 -4.98
N SER A 225 7.31 7.58 -4.48
CA SER A 225 6.58 7.41 -3.23
C SER A 225 5.21 6.81 -3.53
N TYR A 226 4.90 5.65 -2.95
CA TYR A 226 3.69 4.89 -3.23
C TYR A 226 3.23 4.08 -2.01
N ASP A 227 1.94 3.75 -1.97
CA ASP A 227 1.41 2.79 -0.99
C ASP A 227 1.58 1.36 -1.49
N TRP A 228 1.83 0.43 -0.55
CA TRP A 228 2.17 -0.96 -0.87
C TRP A 228 1.08 -1.69 -1.66
N SER A 229 -0.18 -1.32 -1.52
CA SER A 229 -1.28 -1.86 -2.35
C SER A 229 -1.10 -1.59 -3.86
N ASN A 230 -0.33 -0.55 -4.21
CA ASN A 230 -0.04 -0.15 -5.59
C ASN A 230 1.37 -0.59 -6.06
N GLN A 231 2.04 -1.50 -5.34
CA GLN A 231 3.42 -1.93 -5.62
C GLN A 231 3.65 -2.36 -7.07
N LYS A 232 2.78 -3.22 -7.62
CA LYS A 232 2.93 -3.72 -9.00
C LYS A 232 2.99 -2.59 -10.03
N MET A 233 2.15 -1.56 -9.87
CA MET A 233 2.12 -0.41 -10.78
C MET A 233 3.36 0.48 -10.60
N ALA A 234 3.77 0.72 -9.35
CA ALA A 234 4.96 1.52 -9.04
C ALA A 234 6.24 0.86 -9.56
N GLU A 235 6.37 -0.47 -9.42
CA GLU A 235 7.46 -1.27 -10.00
C GLU A 235 7.45 -1.20 -11.53
N MET A 236 6.29 -1.31 -12.16
CA MET A 236 6.18 -1.20 -13.62
C MET A 236 6.62 0.19 -14.11
N ILE A 237 6.23 1.27 -13.43
CA ILE A 237 6.71 2.64 -13.73
C ILE A 237 8.22 2.72 -13.54
N ASN A 238 8.73 2.22 -12.42
CA ASN A 238 10.15 2.20 -12.09
C ASN A 238 11.00 1.49 -13.16
N GLU A 239 10.61 0.28 -13.56
CA GLU A 239 11.31 -0.49 -14.59
C GLU A 239 11.31 0.23 -15.93
N ASN A 240 10.18 0.83 -16.32
CA ASN A 240 10.10 1.57 -17.57
C ASN A 240 10.93 2.87 -17.52
N LEU A 241 10.91 3.61 -16.42
CA LEU A 241 11.79 4.78 -16.25
C LEU A 241 13.28 4.40 -16.37
N LYS A 242 13.71 3.29 -15.74
CA LYS A 242 15.08 2.78 -15.89
C LYS A 242 15.43 2.43 -17.33
N LYS A 243 14.51 1.79 -18.08
CA LYS A 243 14.70 1.48 -19.51
C LYS A 243 14.89 2.74 -20.37
N TRP A 244 14.27 3.86 -19.97
CA TRP A 244 14.39 5.15 -20.64
C TRP A 244 15.57 6.00 -20.14
N GLY A 245 16.47 5.43 -19.32
CA GLY A 245 17.71 6.06 -18.86
C GLY A 245 17.54 6.99 -17.65
N TYR A 246 16.43 6.86 -16.91
CA TYR A 246 16.25 7.58 -15.65
C TYR A 246 16.82 6.79 -14.48
N LYS A 247 17.51 7.50 -13.58
CA LYS A 247 17.90 6.95 -12.29
C LYS A 247 16.70 7.06 -11.36
N THR A 248 16.26 5.96 -10.78
CA THR A 248 15.08 5.92 -9.91
C THR A 248 15.40 5.31 -8.56
N TRP A 249 14.66 5.75 -7.54
CA TRP A 249 14.65 5.18 -6.20
C TRP A 249 13.22 4.82 -5.84
N ILE A 250 13.01 3.58 -5.39
CA ILE A 250 11.73 3.05 -4.96
C ILE A 250 11.99 2.06 -3.83
N ASP A 251 11.13 2.04 -2.81
CA ASP A 251 11.24 1.08 -1.71
C ASP A 251 10.59 -0.24 -2.15
N VAL A 252 11.38 -1.19 -2.68
CA VAL A 252 10.88 -2.48 -3.22
C VAL A 252 11.09 -3.64 -2.24
N ASP A 253 12.12 -3.58 -1.41
CA ASP A 253 12.51 -4.67 -0.51
C ASP A 253 12.15 -4.34 0.93
N ASN A 254 10.90 -4.65 1.30
CA ASN A 254 10.32 -4.63 2.66
C ASN A 254 11.34 -4.26 3.75
N MET A 255 11.63 -2.95 3.85
CA MET A 255 12.68 -2.30 4.66
C MET A 255 13.60 -3.27 5.43
N ARG A 256 14.49 -4.01 4.75
CA ARG A 256 15.54 -4.79 5.44
C ARG A 256 16.65 -3.89 6.00
N GLY A 257 16.62 -2.59 5.69
CA GLY A 257 17.55 -1.60 6.21
C GLY A 257 17.20 -0.13 5.94
N SER A 258 16.04 0.21 5.38
CA SER A 258 15.59 1.59 5.20
C SER A 258 14.93 2.11 6.49
N THR A 259 15.74 2.63 7.40
CA THR A 259 15.28 3.51 8.48
C THR A 259 14.61 4.75 7.87
N LEU A 260 13.84 5.51 8.65
CA LEU A 260 13.36 6.82 8.19
C LEU A 260 14.48 7.75 7.71
N GLU A 261 15.72 7.48 8.13
CA GLU A 261 16.88 8.22 7.65
C GLU A 261 17.15 7.97 6.17
N ALA A 262 17.05 6.72 5.70
CA ALA A 262 17.21 6.39 4.29
C ALA A 262 16.09 7.01 3.43
N MET A 263 14.88 7.10 3.97
CA MET A 263 13.74 7.77 3.33
C MET A 263 13.97 9.28 3.23
N GLY A 264 14.46 9.92 4.30
CA GLY A 264 14.86 11.33 4.28
C GLY A 264 15.95 11.61 3.24
N GLU A 265 17.00 10.79 3.23
CA GLU A 265 18.07 10.88 2.23
C GLU A 265 17.56 10.67 0.79
N ALA A 266 16.60 9.77 0.58
CA ALA A 266 16.01 9.52 -0.73
C ALA A 266 15.27 10.76 -1.26
N VAL A 267 14.51 11.46 -0.41
CA VAL A 267 13.81 12.69 -0.79
C VAL A 267 14.79 13.85 -1.01
N GLU A 268 15.80 14.00 -0.15
CA GLU A 268 16.81 15.06 -0.26
C GLU A 268 17.61 14.98 -1.56
N ASN A 269 18.00 13.76 -1.95
CA ASN A 269 18.78 13.51 -3.15
C ASN A 269 17.91 13.37 -4.41
N ALA A 270 16.58 13.45 -4.28
CA ALA A 270 15.69 13.42 -5.42
C ALA A 270 15.71 14.75 -6.18
N VAL A 271 15.66 14.66 -7.51
CA VAL A 271 15.41 15.81 -8.40
C VAL A 271 13.90 16.07 -8.55
N VAL A 272 13.11 15.00 -8.52
CA VAL A 272 11.65 15.02 -8.60
C VAL A 272 11.11 13.84 -7.82
N VAL A 273 9.97 14.04 -7.16
CA VAL A 273 9.25 12.99 -6.43
C VAL A 273 7.95 12.69 -7.15
N LEU A 274 7.75 11.43 -7.54
CA LEU A 274 6.46 10.93 -8.01
C LEU A 274 5.65 10.55 -6.79
N ILE A 275 4.48 11.16 -6.62
CA ILE A 275 3.55 10.82 -5.55
C ILE A 275 2.41 10.01 -6.17
N CYS A 276 2.44 8.70 -5.92
CA CYS A 276 1.47 7.73 -6.40
C CYS A 276 0.25 7.71 -5.46
N ALA A 277 -0.68 8.65 -5.69
CA ALA A 277 -1.87 8.88 -4.91
C ALA A 277 -2.91 7.77 -5.04
N SER A 278 -3.33 7.28 -3.88
CA SER A 278 -4.46 6.38 -3.63
C SER A 278 -5.01 6.65 -2.23
N GLU A 279 -6.12 6.03 -1.86
CA GLU A 279 -6.64 6.10 -0.49
C GLU A 279 -5.62 5.50 0.51
N GLY A 280 -5.03 4.34 0.18
CA GLY A 280 -3.97 3.74 0.99
C GLY A 280 -2.76 4.67 1.18
N TYR A 281 -2.39 5.42 0.13
CA TYR A 281 -1.35 6.43 0.24
C TYR A 281 -1.71 7.54 1.23
N LYS A 282 -2.97 8.01 1.18
CA LYS A 282 -3.46 9.08 2.06
C LYS A 282 -3.51 8.64 3.54
N ASP A 283 -3.81 7.36 3.77
CA ASP A 283 -3.96 6.78 5.11
C ASP A 283 -2.61 6.34 5.72
N SER A 284 -1.55 6.23 4.91
CA SER A 284 -0.24 5.76 5.35
C SER A 284 0.59 6.87 5.99
N PRO A 285 0.99 6.74 7.28
CA PRO A 285 1.82 7.74 7.94
C PRO A 285 3.24 7.83 7.34
N ASN A 286 3.74 6.73 6.76
CA ASN A 286 4.99 6.71 6.01
C ASN A 286 4.89 7.61 4.78
N CYS A 287 3.90 7.36 3.91
CA CYS A 287 3.67 8.13 2.70
C CYS A 287 3.40 9.61 3.01
N ARG A 288 2.60 9.90 4.05
CA ARG A 288 2.36 11.27 4.51
C ARG A 288 3.63 11.97 4.95
N SER A 289 4.50 11.28 5.69
CA SER A 289 5.79 11.83 6.12
C SER A 289 6.71 12.16 4.94
N GLU A 290 6.80 11.25 3.96
CA GLU A 290 7.51 11.46 2.68
C GLU A 290 7.00 12.69 1.94
N ALA A 291 5.68 12.80 1.81
CA ALA A 291 5.01 13.87 1.09
C ALA A 291 5.18 15.23 1.78
N GLU A 292 4.97 15.30 3.09
CA GLU A 292 5.20 16.51 3.89
C GLU A 292 6.68 16.92 3.85
N TYR A 293 7.61 15.97 3.90
CA TYR A 293 9.03 16.29 3.81
C TYR A 293 9.42 16.83 2.42
N THR A 294 8.91 16.20 1.37
CA THR A 294 9.08 16.65 -0.02
C THR A 294 8.60 18.09 -0.19
N PHE A 295 7.44 18.42 0.41
CA PHE A 295 6.88 19.77 0.41
C PHE A 295 7.75 20.77 1.18
N GLN A 296 8.22 20.41 2.37
CA GLN A 296 9.09 21.26 3.19
C GLN A 296 10.40 21.61 2.47
N LEU A 297 10.99 20.64 1.76
CA LEU A 297 12.19 20.84 0.95
C LEU A 297 11.92 21.54 -0.39
N LYS A 298 10.65 21.88 -0.70
CA LYS A 298 10.21 22.49 -1.96
C LYS A 298 10.68 21.70 -3.19
N LYS A 299 10.74 20.38 -3.05
CA LYS A 299 11.07 19.48 -4.16
C LYS A 299 9.93 19.46 -5.15
N ASP A 300 10.26 19.23 -6.42
CA ASP A 300 9.22 19.12 -7.42
C ASP A 300 8.46 17.80 -7.27
N ILE A 301 7.14 17.89 -7.43
CA ILE A 301 6.18 16.81 -7.21
C ILE A 301 5.44 16.58 -8.52
N VAL A 302 5.41 15.33 -8.98
CA VAL A 302 4.55 14.88 -10.07
C VAL A 302 3.45 13.99 -9.46
N PRO A 303 2.20 14.48 -9.39
CA PRO A 303 1.07 13.71 -8.90
C PRO A 303 0.66 12.60 -9.88
N ILE A 304 0.60 11.36 -9.40
CA ILE A 304 0.15 10.19 -10.17
C ILE A 304 -1.04 9.55 -9.47
N LEU A 305 -2.19 9.46 -10.13
CA LEU A 305 -3.38 8.82 -9.59
C LEU A 305 -3.35 7.31 -9.88
N MET A 306 -3.32 6.47 -8.84
CA MET A 306 -3.21 5.01 -8.94
C MET A 306 -4.53 4.26 -8.70
N GLN A 307 -5.54 4.92 -8.14
CA GLN A 307 -6.80 4.30 -7.75
C GLN A 307 -7.97 4.90 -8.55
N ARG A 308 -8.78 4.01 -9.12
CA ARG A 308 -9.92 4.40 -9.96
C ARG A 308 -11.00 5.03 -9.10
N TYR A 309 -11.61 6.12 -9.60
CA TYR A 309 -12.65 6.90 -8.91
C TYR A 309 -12.22 7.57 -7.61
N TYR A 310 -10.96 7.41 -7.18
CA TYR A 310 -10.44 8.10 -6.01
C TYR A 310 -10.36 9.61 -6.27
N LYS A 311 -10.94 10.38 -5.35
CA LYS A 311 -10.88 11.83 -5.37
C LYS A 311 -9.89 12.30 -4.32
N VAL A 312 -8.81 12.89 -4.77
CA VAL A 312 -7.79 13.43 -3.88
C VAL A 312 -8.39 14.59 -3.07
N SER A 313 -8.32 14.50 -1.75
CA SER A 313 -8.90 15.48 -0.81
C SER A 313 -7.97 15.71 0.39
N GLY A 314 -8.40 16.54 1.35
CA GLY A 314 -7.68 16.79 2.60
C GLY A 314 -6.23 17.24 2.42
N TRP A 315 -5.33 16.72 3.25
CA TRP A 315 -3.91 17.09 3.24
C TRP A 315 -3.21 16.81 1.90
N LEU A 316 -3.57 15.71 1.23
CA LEU A 316 -2.98 15.32 -0.06
C LEU A 316 -3.50 16.22 -1.20
N GLY A 317 -4.77 16.62 -1.15
CA GLY A 317 -5.33 17.62 -2.06
C GLY A 317 -4.67 18.98 -1.92
N MET A 318 -4.43 19.42 -0.68
CA MET A 318 -3.69 20.67 -0.42
C MET A 318 -2.25 20.61 -0.94
N LEU A 319 -1.59 19.46 -0.80
CA LEU A 319 -0.23 19.23 -1.30
C LEU A 319 -0.15 19.37 -2.83
N PHE A 320 -1.12 18.79 -3.55
CA PHE A 320 -1.15 18.85 -5.00
C PHE A 320 -1.60 20.21 -5.54
N GLY A 321 -2.47 20.91 -4.83
CA GLY A 321 -2.93 22.25 -5.20
C GLY A 321 -3.57 22.26 -6.59
N ALA A 322 -3.07 23.15 -7.47
CA ALA A 322 -3.55 23.28 -8.85
C ALA A 322 -2.80 22.38 -9.87
N LYS A 323 -1.95 21.45 -9.41
CA LYS A 323 -1.22 20.54 -10.31
C LYS A 323 -2.15 19.54 -10.97
N PHE A 324 -1.85 19.18 -12.22
CA PHE A 324 -2.57 18.13 -12.94
C PHE A 324 -2.10 16.74 -12.51
N TYR A 325 -3.05 15.79 -12.48
CA TYR A 325 -2.80 14.38 -12.17
C TYR A 325 -2.53 13.59 -13.44
N LEU A 326 -1.50 12.73 -13.41
CA LEU A 326 -1.31 11.68 -14.40
C LEU A 326 -2.09 10.44 -13.97
N ASN A 327 -2.93 9.88 -14.84
CA ASN A 327 -3.79 8.75 -14.48
C ASN A 327 -3.13 7.41 -14.83
N PHE A 328 -2.89 6.60 -13.81
CA PHE A 328 -2.42 5.21 -13.88
C PHE A 328 -3.44 4.25 -13.22
N ASP A 329 -4.69 4.69 -13.07
CA ASP A 329 -5.81 3.97 -12.45
C ASP A 329 -6.49 2.93 -13.38
N GLY A 330 -5.91 2.67 -14.54
CA GLY A 330 -6.46 1.78 -15.57
C GLY A 330 -7.46 2.45 -16.54
N LYS A 331 -7.71 3.76 -16.42
CA LYS A 331 -8.55 4.50 -17.38
C LYS A 331 -7.92 4.57 -18.78
N TYR A 332 -6.58 4.62 -18.85
CA TYR A 332 -5.81 4.66 -20.08
C TYR A 332 -4.87 3.45 -20.15
N GLU A 333 -4.48 3.06 -21.37
CA GLU A 333 -3.40 2.10 -21.57
C GLU A 333 -2.11 2.62 -20.94
N PHE A 334 -1.35 1.73 -20.31
CA PHE A 334 -0.12 2.06 -19.60
C PHE A 334 0.85 2.87 -20.46
N ASP A 335 1.07 2.48 -21.71
CA ASP A 335 2.01 3.15 -22.60
C ASP A 335 1.65 4.62 -22.84
N LYS A 336 0.36 4.95 -22.96
CA LYS A 336 -0.10 6.35 -23.12
C LYS A 336 0.13 7.15 -21.86
N ALA A 337 -0.24 6.61 -20.70
CA ALA A 337 0.00 7.24 -19.41
C ALA A 337 1.51 7.45 -19.14
N PHE A 338 2.33 6.47 -19.54
CA PHE A 338 3.77 6.52 -19.41
C PHE A 338 4.40 7.59 -20.32
N GLN A 339 3.94 7.74 -21.56
CA GLN A 339 4.39 8.83 -22.43
C GLN A 339 4.04 10.22 -21.87
N MET A 340 2.86 10.36 -21.25
CA MET A 340 2.51 11.60 -20.54
C MET A 340 3.44 11.85 -19.34
N LEU A 341 3.82 10.81 -18.61
CA LEU A 341 4.81 10.89 -17.53
C LEU A 341 6.18 11.34 -18.04
N LEU A 342 6.67 10.78 -19.15
CA LEU A 342 7.94 11.20 -19.75
C LEU A 342 7.91 12.67 -20.18
N THR A 343 6.78 13.10 -20.77
CA THR A 343 6.56 14.48 -21.20
C THR A 343 6.55 15.42 -19.99
N GLU A 344 5.89 15.02 -18.91
CA GLU A 344 5.87 15.77 -17.67
C GLU A 344 7.29 15.85 -17.08
N LEU A 345 8.02 14.73 -16.99
CA LEU A 345 9.38 14.70 -16.45
C LEU A 345 10.35 15.62 -17.18
N ARG A 346 10.17 15.90 -18.49
CA ARG A 346 11.04 16.81 -19.28
C ARG A 346 12.54 16.51 -19.10
N GLY A 347 12.92 15.24 -19.01
CA GLY A 347 14.30 14.81 -18.80
C GLY A 347 14.83 14.96 -17.36
N ARG A 348 14.04 15.44 -16.40
CA ARG A 348 14.43 15.52 -14.98
C ARG A 348 14.75 14.11 -14.44
N GLY A 349 15.97 13.91 -13.96
CA GLY A 349 16.43 12.64 -13.38
C GLY A 349 16.99 11.63 -14.38
N LYS A 350 17.21 12.07 -15.63
CA LYS A 350 17.97 11.33 -16.62
C LYS A 350 19.47 11.45 -16.31
N ASP A 351 20.24 10.39 -16.54
CA ASP A 351 21.69 10.49 -16.43
C ASP A 351 22.20 11.42 -17.54
N ASP A 352 22.92 12.50 -17.18
CA ASP A 352 23.48 13.52 -18.08
C ASP A 352 24.65 12.96 -18.93
N GLY A 353 24.38 11.89 -19.69
CA GLY A 353 25.27 11.29 -20.68
C GLY A 353 24.86 11.55 -22.13
N SER A 354 23.81 12.33 -22.38
CA SER A 354 23.43 12.77 -23.74
C SER A 354 22.68 14.10 -23.74
N THR A 355 23.43 15.19 -23.75
CA THR A 355 22.96 16.42 -24.41
C THR A 355 23.00 16.17 -25.90
N GLU A 356 21.82 16.00 -26.52
CA GLU A 356 21.56 16.52 -27.87
C GLU A 356 20.03 16.58 -28.07
N ASP A 357 19.52 17.81 -28.07
CA ASP A 357 18.28 18.15 -28.77
C ASP A 357 18.47 17.85 -30.26
N VAL A 358 17.80 16.83 -30.81
CA VAL A 358 17.53 16.78 -32.25
C VAL A 358 16.17 16.15 -32.53
N VAL A 359 15.40 16.91 -33.29
CA VAL A 359 14.17 16.59 -34.02
C VAL A 359 14.40 15.52 -35.11
N ASP A 360 13.47 14.56 -35.14
CA ASP A 360 13.02 13.77 -36.29
C ASP A 360 13.94 12.72 -36.98
N ALA A 361 13.27 11.62 -37.34
CA ALA A 361 13.56 10.58 -38.33
C ALA A 361 14.75 9.58 -38.21
N GLN A 362 14.32 8.31 -38.08
CA GLN A 362 14.74 7.10 -38.80
C GLN A 362 16.09 6.39 -38.49
N VAL A 363 15.91 5.26 -37.80
CA VAL A 363 16.58 3.94 -37.87
C VAL A 363 17.67 3.76 -38.93
N THR A 364 18.89 3.45 -38.48
CA THR A 364 19.71 2.40 -39.09
C THR A 364 20.66 1.78 -38.06
N ALA A 365 20.67 0.44 -38.02
CA ALA A 365 21.43 -0.36 -37.06
C ALA A 365 22.84 -0.71 -37.59
N VAL A 366 23.87 -0.67 -36.73
CA VAL A 366 25.04 -1.56 -36.86
C VAL A 366 25.54 -1.98 -35.47
N ARG A 367 25.72 -3.29 -35.33
CA ARG A 367 26.26 -4.03 -34.17
C ARG A 367 27.74 -3.70 -33.92
N ASN A 368 28.15 -3.82 -32.65
CA ASN A 368 29.31 -4.67 -32.35
C ASN A 368 29.25 -5.30 -30.95
N SER A 369 29.73 -6.53 -30.92
CA SER A 369 29.62 -7.55 -29.89
C SER A 369 30.56 -7.36 -28.71
N THR A 370 30.20 -7.90 -27.55
CA THR A 370 31.15 -8.72 -26.76
C THR A 370 30.44 -9.70 -25.82
N ARG A 371 30.75 -10.99 -26.08
CA ARG A 371 30.77 -12.21 -25.25
C ARG A 371 29.59 -12.62 -24.35
N SER A 372 29.15 -13.83 -24.66
CA SER A 372 27.98 -14.59 -24.26
C SER A 372 28.14 -15.43 -22.99
N ARG A 373 27.09 -15.44 -22.16
CA ARG A 373 26.60 -16.64 -21.45
C ARG A 373 25.46 -17.27 -22.28
N PRO A 374 25.21 -18.59 -22.22
CA PRO A 374 24.32 -19.26 -23.16
C PRO A 374 22.89 -18.74 -23.01
N LYS A 375 22.34 -18.14 -24.07
CA LYS A 375 20.94 -17.70 -24.11
C LYS A 375 20.06 -18.92 -24.35
N LYS A 376 19.07 -19.15 -23.47
CA LYS A 376 17.89 -19.95 -23.82
C LYS A 376 17.28 -19.37 -25.11
N ALA A 377 16.94 -20.24 -26.06
CA ALA A 377 16.48 -19.83 -27.37
C ALA A 377 15.09 -19.18 -27.25
N SER A 378 15.03 -17.85 -27.31
CA SER A 378 13.75 -17.14 -27.28
C SER A 378 12.97 -17.44 -28.56
N CYS A 379 11.75 -17.96 -28.41
CA CYS A 379 10.85 -18.28 -29.52
C CYS A 379 10.05 -17.06 -30.02
N SER A 380 10.25 -15.85 -29.49
CA SER A 380 9.43 -14.66 -29.81
C SER A 380 9.35 -14.31 -31.30
N ASN A 381 10.29 -14.78 -32.11
CA ASN A 381 10.36 -14.52 -33.55
C ASN A 381 9.98 -15.74 -34.40
N TRP A 382 9.35 -16.76 -33.82
CA TRP A 382 8.94 -17.96 -34.55
C TRP A 382 7.65 -17.70 -35.31
N SER A 383 7.63 -18.09 -36.58
CA SER A 383 6.42 -18.20 -37.38
C SER A 383 5.57 -19.38 -36.92
N GLU A 384 4.31 -19.41 -37.34
CA GLU A 384 3.39 -20.52 -37.07
C GLU A 384 3.95 -21.87 -37.56
N GLU A 385 4.55 -21.90 -38.75
CA GLU A 385 5.22 -23.08 -39.32
C GLU A 385 6.34 -23.61 -38.40
N LYS A 386 7.08 -22.71 -37.76
CA LYS A 386 8.19 -23.04 -36.86
C LYS A 386 7.70 -23.51 -35.48
N VAL A 387 6.55 -23.00 -35.04
CA VAL A 387 5.85 -23.49 -33.84
C VAL A 387 5.32 -24.90 -34.08
N GLU A 388 4.79 -25.17 -35.27
CA GLU A 388 4.31 -26.50 -35.64
C GLU A 388 5.47 -27.52 -35.69
N GLU A 389 6.59 -27.17 -36.34
CA GLU A 389 7.79 -28.01 -36.37
C GLU A 389 8.32 -28.30 -34.95
N PHE A 390 8.21 -27.33 -34.03
CA PHE A 390 8.64 -27.49 -32.65
C PHE A 390 7.82 -28.54 -31.88
N PHE A 391 6.49 -28.53 -32.01
CA PHE A 391 5.64 -29.51 -31.35
C PHE A 391 5.67 -30.89 -32.03
N ASP A 392 5.96 -30.95 -33.33
CA ASP A 392 6.24 -32.21 -34.03
C ASP A 392 7.49 -32.89 -33.47
N ASN A 393 8.57 -32.13 -33.26
CA ASN A 393 9.79 -32.63 -32.65
C ASN A 393 9.60 -33.08 -31.18
N ALA A 394 8.56 -32.57 -30.50
CA ALA A 394 8.16 -33.01 -29.16
C ALA A 394 7.21 -34.22 -29.15
N ASN A 395 6.95 -34.86 -30.31
CA ASN A 395 5.99 -35.95 -30.50
C ASN A 395 4.54 -35.59 -30.10
N LEU A 396 4.12 -34.35 -30.38
CA LEU A 396 2.76 -33.85 -30.15
C LEU A 396 2.03 -33.61 -31.49
N THR A 397 2.04 -34.59 -32.39
CA THR A 397 1.40 -34.45 -33.71
C THR A 397 -0.14 -34.39 -33.64
N SER A 398 -0.75 -34.87 -32.55
CA SER A 398 -2.20 -34.87 -32.29
C SER A 398 -2.77 -33.48 -32.03
N ILE A 399 -1.95 -32.51 -31.61
CA ILE A 399 -2.41 -31.18 -31.16
C ILE A 399 -2.41 -30.12 -32.26
N LYS A 400 -1.94 -30.47 -33.47
CA LYS A 400 -1.80 -29.54 -34.62
C LYS A 400 -3.05 -28.72 -34.90
N ARG A 401 -4.23 -29.36 -34.85
CA ARG A 401 -5.51 -28.68 -35.11
C ARG A 401 -5.86 -27.62 -34.06
N HIS A 402 -5.28 -27.70 -32.87
CA HIS A 402 -5.50 -26.74 -31.78
C HIS A 402 -4.41 -25.65 -31.72
N LEU A 403 -3.37 -25.77 -32.56
CA LEU A 403 -2.27 -24.80 -32.67
C LEU A 403 -2.37 -23.93 -33.93
N GLU A 404 -3.44 -24.05 -34.71
CA GLU A 404 -3.68 -23.20 -35.87
C GLU A 404 -3.76 -21.72 -35.42
N GLY A 405 -2.87 -20.86 -35.95
CA GLY A 405 -2.73 -19.47 -35.54
C GLY A 405 -1.84 -19.21 -34.31
N PHE A 406 -1.11 -20.21 -33.80
CA PHE A 406 -0.12 -20.01 -32.73
C PHE A 406 1.26 -19.62 -33.27
N ASP A 407 1.66 -18.37 -33.06
CA ASP A 407 3.02 -17.90 -33.30
C ASP A 407 3.89 -18.00 -32.03
N GLY A 408 5.18 -17.66 -32.16
CA GLY A 408 6.11 -17.66 -31.04
C GLY A 408 5.73 -16.75 -29.87
N ASN A 409 4.98 -15.68 -30.11
CA ASN A 409 4.50 -14.78 -29.06
C ASN A 409 3.32 -15.40 -28.30
N MET A 410 2.42 -16.13 -28.97
CA MET A 410 1.37 -16.90 -28.30
C MET A 410 1.97 -17.99 -27.39
N LEU A 411 3.06 -18.65 -27.77
CA LEU A 411 3.74 -19.60 -26.88
C LEU A 411 4.32 -18.95 -25.63
N MET A 412 4.93 -17.77 -25.79
CA MET A 412 5.41 -17.00 -24.64
C MET A 412 4.28 -16.54 -23.73
N ARG A 413 3.11 -16.21 -24.29
CA ARG A 413 1.90 -15.87 -23.52
C ARG A 413 1.34 -17.09 -22.80
N LEU A 414 1.27 -18.27 -23.44
CA LEU A 414 0.90 -19.51 -22.76
C LEU A 414 1.83 -19.83 -21.59
N LYS A 415 3.13 -19.59 -21.74
CA LYS A 415 4.11 -19.75 -20.66
C LYS A 415 3.88 -18.76 -19.51
N THR A 416 3.48 -17.53 -19.82
CA THR A 416 3.11 -16.52 -18.81
C THR A 416 1.82 -16.91 -18.09
N ILE A 417 0.80 -17.37 -18.82
CA ILE A 417 -0.47 -17.85 -18.25
C ILE A 417 -0.22 -19.05 -17.31
N LYS A 418 0.65 -19.99 -17.69
CA LYS A 418 1.08 -21.09 -16.80
C LYS A 418 1.68 -20.58 -15.48
N ARG A 419 2.39 -19.45 -15.48
CA ARG A 419 3.03 -18.87 -14.29
C ARG A 419 2.04 -18.06 -13.43
N GLU A 420 1.14 -17.32 -14.06
CA GLU A 420 0.27 -16.35 -13.38
C GLU A 420 -1.10 -16.93 -13.00
N ALA A 421 -1.56 -17.97 -13.72
CA ALA A 421 -2.84 -18.66 -13.49
C ALA A 421 -2.72 -20.16 -13.86
N PRO A 422 -1.98 -20.97 -13.07
CA PRO A 422 -1.72 -22.37 -13.39
C PRO A 422 -3.01 -23.21 -13.47
N GLU A 423 -4.00 -22.96 -12.61
CA GLU A 423 -5.27 -23.69 -12.61
C GLU A 423 -6.05 -23.47 -13.91
N PHE A 424 -6.09 -22.22 -14.39
CA PHE A 424 -6.69 -21.89 -15.69
C PHE A 424 -5.92 -22.52 -16.85
N PHE A 425 -4.59 -22.52 -16.78
CA PHE A 425 -3.73 -23.11 -17.80
C PHE A 425 -3.96 -24.62 -17.96
N TYR A 426 -3.93 -25.39 -16.87
CA TYR A 426 -4.14 -26.84 -16.93
C TYR A 426 -5.58 -27.19 -17.31
N HIS A 427 -6.57 -26.42 -16.83
CA HIS A 427 -7.96 -26.60 -17.23
C HIS A 427 -8.17 -26.36 -18.74
N TYR A 428 -7.52 -25.34 -19.31
CA TYR A 428 -7.55 -25.07 -20.75
C TYR A 428 -6.92 -26.20 -21.58
N LEU A 429 -5.79 -26.77 -21.14
CA LEU A 429 -5.17 -27.92 -21.84
C LEU A 429 -6.08 -29.16 -21.84
N GLU A 430 -6.78 -29.41 -20.73
CA GLU A 430 -7.71 -30.54 -20.59
C GLU A 430 -9.01 -30.33 -21.39
N THR A 431 -9.61 -29.14 -21.34
CA THR A 431 -10.96 -28.91 -21.86
C THR A 431 -11.01 -28.32 -23.27
N ASN A 432 -10.08 -27.42 -23.61
CA ASN A 432 -10.06 -26.73 -24.90
C ASN A 432 -9.11 -27.39 -25.91
N MET A 433 -7.99 -27.95 -25.44
CA MET A 433 -7.06 -28.70 -26.30
C MET A 433 -7.28 -30.21 -26.24
N ASN A 434 -8.13 -30.69 -25.32
CA ASN A 434 -8.51 -32.09 -25.15
C ASN A 434 -7.30 -33.04 -25.05
N LEU A 435 -6.27 -32.61 -24.33
CA LEU A 435 -5.03 -33.37 -24.15
C LEU A 435 -5.21 -34.43 -23.05
N ASP A 436 -4.67 -35.63 -23.26
CA ASP A 436 -4.52 -36.58 -22.17
C ASP A 436 -3.37 -36.18 -21.23
N ILE A 437 -3.29 -36.83 -20.06
CA ILE A 437 -2.27 -36.49 -19.06
C ILE A 437 -0.83 -36.68 -19.55
N LYS A 438 -0.58 -37.60 -20.51
CA LYS A 438 0.76 -37.83 -21.08
C LYS A 438 1.11 -36.73 -22.08
N GLU A 439 0.14 -36.27 -22.84
CA GLU A 439 0.27 -35.16 -23.78
C GLU A 439 0.45 -33.83 -23.05
N MET A 440 -0.28 -33.58 -21.96
CA MET A 440 -0.11 -32.37 -21.14
C MET A 440 1.29 -32.26 -20.55
N VAL A 441 1.85 -33.36 -20.03
CA VAL A 441 3.21 -33.38 -19.47
C VAL A 441 4.23 -33.05 -20.57
N ARG A 442 4.12 -33.68 -21.74
CA ARG A 442 5.01 -33.40 -22.88
C ARG A 442 4.87 -31.96 -23.37
N PHE A 443 3.65 -31.42 -23.38
CA PHE A 443 3.39 -30.03 -23.79
C PHE A 443 4.03 -29.04 -22.83
N VAL A 444 3.91 -29.30 -21.53
CA VAL A 444 4.55 -28.52 -20.48
C VAL A 444 6.07 -28.60 -20.57
N ASP A 445 6.62 -29.80 -20.74
CA ASP A 445 8.07 -30.00 -20.87
C ASP A 445 8.61 -29.27 -22.10
N ALA A 446 7.91 -29.37 -23.24
CA ALA A 446 8.25 -28.62 -24.44
C ALA A 446 8.26 -27.12 -24.17
N LEU A 447 7.19 -26.55 -23.57
CA LEU A 447 7.14 -25.12 -23.24
C LEU A 447 8.25 -24.66 -22.27
N GLU A 448 8.80 -25.55 -21.45
CA GLU A 448 9.91 -25.23 -20.54
C GLU A 448 11.29 -25.22 -21.22
N THR A 449 11.41 -25.87 -22.38
CA THR A 449 12.64 -25.83 -23.21
C THR A 449 12.83 -24.51 -23.97
N LEU A 450 11.74 -23.75 -24.16
CA LEU A 450 11.73 -22.36 -24.65
C LEU A 450 12.26 -21.42 -23.57
#